data_AF-A0A0F4V1W8-F1
#
_entry.id   AF-A0A0F4V1W8-F1
#
_cell.length_a   1.000
_cell.length_b   1.000
_cell.length_c   1.000
_cell.angle_alpha   90.00
_cell.angle_beta   90.00
_cell.angle_gamma   90.00
#
_symmetry.space_group_name_H-M   'P 1'
#
loop_
_entity.id
_entity.type
_entity.pdbx_description
1 polymer ?
#
loop_
_entity_poly.entity_id
_entity_poly.type
_entity_poly.pdbx_seq_one_letter_code
_entity_poly.pdbx_strand_id
1 'polypeptide(L)'
;MRDGLGLRDLCTRGDDLLILAGPTMEQDGPVTVLRWRGGFASDEESLVFTDQLEKVLEVPFGQGNDHAEGVRLFQSGEQPGEVLMIVYDSAAQSRKHGDTDVEGDLFILD
;
A
#
# COMPACT_ATOMS: atom_id res chain seq x y z
N MET A 1 7.78 -6.71 12.13
CA MET A 1 7.32 -5.32 12.34
C MET A 1 7.14 -5.12 13.85
N ARG A 2 7.75 -4.09 14.45
CA ARG A 2 7.70 -3.85 15.91
C ARG A 2 6.59 -2.87 16.35
N ASP A 3 5.90 -2.23 15.41
CA ASP A 3 4.95 -1.14 15.69
C ASP A 3 3.47 -1.57 15.70
N GLY A 4 3.19 -2.87 15.82
CA GLY A 4 1.80 -3.39 15.74
C GLY A 4 1.18 -3.34 14.34
N LEU A 5 1.99 -3.02 13.32
CA LEU A 5 1.57 -3.04 11.93
C LEU A 5 1.66 -4.48 11.38
N GLY A 6 0.59 -4.92 10.71
CA GLY A 6 0.51 -6.15 9.95
C GLY A 6 0.60 -5.92 8.45
N LEU A 7 0.77 -7.02 7.72
CA LEU A 7 0.76 -7.04 6.27
C LEU A 7 -0.69 -6.95 5.76
N ARG A 8 -0.98 -6.00 4.86
CA ARG A 8 -2.30 -5.84 4.23
C ARG A 8 -2.32 -6.36 2.79
N ASP A 9 -1.34 -5.97 1.99
CA ASP A 9 -1.20 -6.44 0.61
C ASP A 9 0.25 -6.29 0.13
N LEU A 10 0.56 -6.95 -0.97
CA LEU A 10 1.88 -7.01 -1.60
C LEU A 10 1.76 -6.67 -3.08
N CYS A 11 2.72 -5.91 -3.59
CA CYS A 11 2.81 -5.60 -5.00
C CYS A 11 4.27 -5.65 -5.47
N THR A 12 4.54 -6.31 -6.60
CA THR A 12 5.88 -6.35 -7.19
C THR A 12 6.15 -5.09 -8.01
N ARG A 13 7.40 -4.61 -7.95
CA ARG A 13 7.94 -3.52 -8.78
C ARG A 13 9.31 -3.95 -9.29
N GLY A 14 9.34 -4.58 -10.47
CA GLY A 14 10.55 -5.29 -10.93
C GLY A 14 10.92 -6.39 -9.92
N ASP A 15 12.17 -6.36 -9.44
CA ASP A 15 12.68 -7.30 -8.41
C ASP A 15 12.38 -6.84 -6.98
N ASP A 16 11.82 -5.64 -6.80
CA ASP A 16 11.45 -5.09 -5.50
C ASP A 16 10.04 -5.55 -5.10
N LEU A 17 9.82 -5.65 -3.79
CA LEU A 17 8.52 -5.92 -3.21
C LEU A 17 8.02 -4.68 -2.45
N LEU A 18 6.87 -4.16 -2.88
CA LEU A 18 6.11 -3.15 -2.17
C LEU A 18 5.16 -3.83 -1.17
N ILE A 19 5.15 -3.33 0.05
CA ILE A 19 4.46 -3.88 1.20
C ILE A 19 3.53 -2.81 1.74
N LEU A 20 2.21 -3.06 1.71
CA LEU A 20 1.25 -2.23 2.42
C LEU A 20 1.20 -2.70 3.88
N ALA A 21 1.71 -1.87 4.79
CA ALA A 21 1.76 -2.15 6.21
C ALA A 21 0.84 -1.18 6.96
N GLY A 22 -0.06 -1.72 7.77
CA GLY A 22 -1.03 -0.94 8.55
C GLY A 22 -1.38 -1.65 9.86
N PRO A 23 -2.08 -1.01 10.81
CA PRO A 23 -2.54 -1.67 12.04
C PRO A 23 -3.27 -2.96 11.71
N THR A 24 -3.23 -3.98 12.57
CA THR A 24 -4.02 -5.21 12.40
C THR A 24 -5.43 -5.07 12.99
N MET A 25 -6.47 -5.50 12.24
CA MET A 25 -7.91 -5.36 12.57
C MET A 25 -8.42 -3.90 12.59
N GLU A 26 -9.73 -3.69 12.83
CA GLU A 26 -10.57 -2.45 12.77
C GLU A 26 -10.03 -1.19 13.49
N GLN A 27 -8.76 -1.15 13.86
CA GLN A 27 -8.11 0.00 14.47
C GLN A 27 -7.66 0.99 13.41
N ASP A 28 -8.11 2.23 13.58
CA ASP A 28 -7.56 3.36 12.85
C ASP A 28 -6.07 3.53 13.17
N GLY A 29 -5.27 3.85 12.16
CA GLY A 29 -3.87 4.15 12.36
C GLY A 29 -3.10 4.30 11.05
N PRO A 30 -1.84 4.72 11.15
CA PRO A 30 -1.02 5.03 10.00
C PRO A 30 -0.81 3.80 9.12
N VAL A 31 -1.13 3.94 7.84
CA VAL A 31 -0.81 2.96 6.80
C VAL A 31 0.36 3.48 5.98
N THR A 32 1.34 2.62 5.73
CA THR A 32 2.58 2.97 5.03
C THR A 32 2.87 1.94 3.96
N VAL A 33 3.32 2.41 2.79
CA VAL A 33 3.93 1.57 1.77
C VAL A 33 5.43 1.51 2.04
N LEU A 34 5.93 0.30 2.28
CA LEU A 34 7.34 0.01 2.45
C LEU A 34 7.86 -0.70 1.19
N ARG A 35 9.13 -0.48 0.86
CA ARG A 35 9.86 -1.19 -0.19
C ARG A 35 10.90 -2.10 0.44
N TRP A 36 10.80 -3.38 0.12
CA TRP A 36 11.90 -4.31 0.25
C TRP A 36 12.60 -4.46 -1.10
N ARG A 37 13.83 -3.93 -1.18
CA ARG A 37 14.63 -4.01 -2.39
C ARG A 37 15.12 -5.43 -2.66
N GLY A 38 14.96 -5.91 -3.89
CA GLY A 38 15.35 -7.25 -4.28
C GLY A 38 14.61 -8.36 -3.52
N GLY A 39 13.41 -8.07 -2.99
CA GLY A 39 12.63 -9.05 -2.22
C GLY A 39 12.21 -10.29 -3.03
N PHE A 40 12.30 -10.22 -4.36
CA PHE A 40 12.08 -11.35 -5.28
C PHE A 40 13.35 -11.79 -6.03
N ALA A 41 14.53 -11.28 -5.67
CA ALA A 41 15.77 -11.60 -6.37
C ALA A 41 16.35 -12.99 -6.03
N SER A 42 15.82 -13.66 -5.00
CA SER A 42 16.29 -14.96 -4.51
C SER A 42 15.11 -15.91 -4.29
N ASP A 43 15.30 -17.19 -4.65
CA ASP A 43 14.35 -18.28 -4.38
C ASP A 43 14.51 -18.85 -2.95
N GLU A 44 15.44 -18.32 -2.14
CA GLU A 44 15.68 -18.77 -0.77
C GLU A 44 14.84 -18.00 0.27
N GLU A 45 14.48 -18.70 1.35
CA GLU A 45 13.82 -18.10 2.51
C GLU A 45 14.66 -16.94 3.07
N SER A 46 14.03 -15.79 3.25
CA SER A 46 14.70 -14.56 3.67
C SER A 46 14.02 -13.95 4.89
N LEU A 47 14.82 -13.59 5.89
CA LEU A 47 14.38 -12.83 7.06
C LEU A 47 14.84 -11.38 6.92
N VAL A 48 13.89 -10.44 6.94
CA VAL A 48 14.17 -9.01 6.78
C VAL A 48 13.71 -8.23 8.00
N PHE A 49 14.61 -7.39 8.51
CA PHE A 49 14.34 -6.50 9.63
C PHE A 49 13.77 -5.17 9.14
N THR A 50 13.03 -4.49 10.01
CA THR A 50 12.30 -3.26 9.66
C THR A 50 13.22 -2.12 9.22
N ASP A 51 14.45 -2.06 9.72
CA ASP A 51 15.47 -1.06 9.33
C ASP A 51 16.03 -1.28 7.91
N GLN A 52 15.79 -2.44 7.31
CA GLN A 52 16.14 -2.74 5.92
C GLN A 52 15.02 -2.39 4.94
N LEU A 53 13.84 -2.00 5.44
CA LEU A 53 12.71 -1.58 4.62
C LEU A 53 12.73 -0.08 4.40
N GLU A 54 12.62 0.33 3.15
CA GLU A 54 12.54 1.74 2.78
C GLU A 54 11.10 2.21 2.85
N LYS A 55 10.86 3.35 3.49
CA LYS A 55 9.53 3.97 3.47
C LYS A 55 9.31 4.73 2.16
N VAL A 56 8.29 4.34 1.41
CA VAL A 56 7.96 4.92 0.09
C VAL A 56 6.87 5.96 0.21
N LEU A 57 5.79 5.65 0.92
CA LEU A 57 4.59 6.50 0.99
C LEU A 57 3.88 6.33 2.33
N GLU A 58 3.44 7.43 2.94
CA GLU A 58 2.39 7.41 3.96
C GLU A 58 1.04 7.55 3.26
N VAL A 59 0.15 6.59 3.47
CA VAL A 59 -1.18 6.61 2.87
C VAL A 59 -2.10 7.45 3.76
N PRO A 60 -2.84 8.43 3.21
CA PRO A 60 -3.89 9.13 3.95
C PRO A 60 -4.92 8.14 4.50
N PHE A 61 -5.27 8.30 5.78
CA PHE A 61 -6.28 7.48 6.45
C PHE A 61 -7.22 8.37 7.26
N GLY A 62 -8.46 7.91 7.47
CA GLY A 62 -9.45 8.61 8.27
C GLY A 62 -9.70 7.94 9.62
N GLN A 63 -10.68 8.47 10.36
CA GLN A 63 -11.16 7.88 11.61
C GLN A 63 -12.42 7.07 11.30
N GLY A 64 -12.36 5.75 11.45
CA GLY A 64 -13.41 4.80 11.10
C GLY A 64 -13.64 4.62 9.60
N ASN A 65 -12.77 5.17 8.74
CA ASN A 65 -12.86 5.03 7.29
C ASN A 65 -11.48 5.20 6.62
N ASP A 66 -11.46 5.02 5.31
CA ASP A 66 -10.26 5.05 4.47
C ASP A 66 -9.18 4.09 4.98
N HIS A 67 -9.60 2.86 5.35
CA HIS A 67 -8.67 1.78 5.67
C HIS A 67 -8.12 1.18 4.38
N ALA A 68 -6.89 1.57 4.05
CA ALA A 68 -6.20 1.07 2.87
C ALA A 68 -5.87 -0.41 3.02
N GLU A 69 -6.32 -1.21 2.06
CA GLU A 69 -6.18 -2.68 2.09
C GLU A 69 -5.52 -3.22 0.82
N GLY A 70 -5.61 -2.52 -0.32
CA GLY A 70 -5.01 -2.95 -1.58
C GLY A 70 -3.98 -1.97 -2.13
N VAL A 71 -2.92 -2.51 -2.73
CA VAL A 71 -1.87 -1.75 -3.41
C VAL A 71 -1.53 -2.40 -4.76
N ARG A 72 -1.51 -1.62 -5.84
CA ARG A 72 -1.10 -2.11 -7.17
C ARG A 72 -0.38 -1.04 -7.98
N LEU A 73 0.62 -1.43 -8.75
CA LEU A 73 1.14 -0.58 -9.82
C LEU A 73 0.07 -0.39 -10.89
N PHE A 74 -0.14 0.86 -11.26
CA PHE A 74 -1.11 1.30 -12.23
C PHE A 74 -0.37 1.92 -13.42
N GLN A 75 -0.67 1.44 -14.62
CA GLN A 75 -0.14 2.02 -15.85
C GLN A 75 -1.15 3.01 -16.42
N SER A 76 -0.98 4.29 -16.06
CA SER A 76 -1.68 5.36 -16.76
C SER A 76 -1.00 5.57 -18.11
N GLY A 77 -1.65 5.17 -19.20
CA GLY A 77 -1.08 5.25 -20.55
C GLY A 77 -0.70 6.67 -21.00
N GLU A 78 -1.05 7.69 -20.22
CA GLU A 78 -0.82 9.10 -20.51
C GLU A 78 0.24 9.76 -19.62
N GLN A 79 0.60 9.15 -18.47
CA GLN A 79 1.54 9.76 -17.53
C GLN A 79 2.91 9.06 -17.55
N PRO A 80 4.01 9.80 -17.75
CA PRO A 80 5.35 9.25 -17.57
C PRO A 80 5.60 9.01 -16.08
N GLY A 81 5.88 7.75 -15.71
CA GLY A 81 6.19 7.36 -14.33
C GLY A 81 5.41 6.13 -13.89
N GLU A 82 5.87 5.48 -12.82
CA GLU A 82 5.11 4.42 -12.17
C GLU A 82 4.11 5.03 -11.21
N VAL A 83 2.83 4.70 -11.40
CA VAL A 83 1.75 5.15 -10.51
C VAL A 83 1.39 4.01 -9.58
N LEU A 84 1.22 4.30 -8.31
CA LEU A 84 0.72 3.37 -7.31
C LEU A 84 -0.75 3.67 -7.03
N MET A 85 -1.60 2.66 -7.20
CA MET A 85 -3.01 2.71 -6.84
C MET A 85 -3.22 2.11 -5.45
N ILE A 86 -3.92 2.84 -4.61
CA ILE A 86 -4.37 2.39 -3.29
C ILE A 86 -5.89 2.31 -3.27
N VAL A 87 -6.41 1.19 -2.75
CA VAL A 87 -7.84 0.96 -2.55
C VAL A 87 -8.15 0.63 -1.10
N TYR A 88 -9.40 0.91 -0.72
CA TYR A 88 -9.83 0.92 0.67
C TYR A 88 -10.93 -0.11 0.90
N ASP A 89 -10.83 -0.89 1.98
CA ASP A 89 -11.91 -1.78 2.43
C ASP A 89 -13.08 -0.97 3.01
N SER A 90 -12.76 0.11 3.75
CA SER A 90 -13.73 0.99 4.41
C SER A 90 -13.72 2.42 3.85
N ALA A 91 -13.79 2.57 2.52
CA ALA A 91 -13.78 3.89 1.88
C ALA A 91 -14.80 4.87 2.53
N ALA A 92 -14.37 6.11 2.75
CA ALA A 92 -15.21 7.18 3.26
C ALA A 92 -16.43 7.40 2.35
N GLN A 93 -17.54 7.88 2.93
CA GLN A 93 -18.78 8.08 2.18
C GLN A 93 -18.62 9.05 1.00
N SER A 94 -17.69 10.01 1.10
CA SER A 94 -17.37 10.95 0.02
C SER A 94 -16.71 10.31 -1.20
N ARG A 95 -16.13 9.10 -1.05
CA ARG A 95 -15.48 8.34 -2.13
C ARG A 95 -16.43 7.38 -2.85
N LYS A 96 -17.66 7.20 -2.33
CA LYS A 96 -18.65 6.26 -2.87
C LYS A 96 -19.63 7.00 -3.77
N HIS A 97 -19.78 6.53 -5.00
CA HIS A 97 -20.66 7.13 -6.01
C HIS A 97 -21.72 6.12 -6.46
N GLY A 98 -22.98 6.40 -6.15
CA GLY A 98 -24.06 5.45 -6.40
C GLY A 98 -23.86 4.13 -5.63
N ASP A 99 -24.31 3.03 -6.23
CA ASP A 99 -24.35 1.72 -5.56
C ASP A 99 -23.11 0.85 -5.80
N THR A 100 -22.32 1.16 -6.83
CA THR A 100 -21.27 0.25 -7.34
C THR A 100 -19.90 0.88 -7.49
N ASP A 101 -19.77 2.19 -7.34
CA ASP A 101 -18.54 2.90 -7.69
C ASP A 101 -17.86 3.46 -6.45
N VAL A 102 -16.53 3.30 -6.38
CA VAL A 102 -15.70 3.79 -5.28
C VAL A 102 -14.38 4.35 -5.82
N GLU A 103 -13.94 5.47 -5.26
CA GLU A 103 -12.66 6.09 -5.60
C GLU A 103 -11.49 5.40 -4.88
N GLY A 104 -10.39 5.22 -5.61
CA GLY A 104 -9.07 4.90 -5.06
C GLY A 104 -8.10 6.05 -5.30
N ASP A 105 -7.01 6.08 -4.53
CA ASP A 105 -5.99 7.12 -4.66
C ASP A 105 -4.86 6.66 -5.59
N LEU A 106 -4.37 7.58 -6.42
CA LEU A 106 -3.24 7.37 -7.33
C LEU A 106 -2.07 8.25 -6.90
N PHE A 107 -0.91 7.63 -6.67
CA PHE A 107 0.33 8.30 -6.26
C PHE A 107 1.41 8.09 -7.30
N ILE A 108 2.05 9.15 -7.76
CA ILE A 108 3.25 9.04 -8.59
C ILE A 108 4.42 8.68 -7.66
N LEU A 109 5.17 7.65 -8.02
CA LEU A 109 6.40 7.28 -7.32
C LEU A 109 7.59 7.98 -7.97
N ASP A 110 8.41 8.63 -7.14
CA ASP A 110 9.70 9.22 -7.54
C ASP A 110 10.79 8.16 -7.80
#